data_AF-A0A6A0IHJ2-F1
#
_entry.id   AF-A0A6A0IHJ2-F1
#
_cell.length_a   1.000
_cell.length_b   1.000
_cell.length_c   1.000
_cell.angle_alpha   90.00
_cell.angle_beta   90.00
_cell.angle_gamma   90.00
#
_symmetry.space_group_name_H-M   'P 1'
#
loop_
_entity.id
_entity.type
_entity.pdbx_description
1 polymer ?
#
loop_
_entity_poly.entity_id
_entity_poly.type
_entity_poly.pdbx_seq_one_letter_code
_entity_poly.pdbx_strand_id
1 'polypeptide(L)'
;MVADRRDQVAANLYTDAVRLAGKQRWGEAAELLRKALARGATEPNEQQGSQSRFLVDRYDPYYWLGVCYMELGEDDKALIAFSSSESYGVIRKWPDLSADLDRRKRQLESRLAASEPRPHPTAPPIAGAEGPASSPAVAVARPSPEPVASVSRATPAAAAPSPAPRATGVAAGPRTAAGDPDAATARRLAASFAREARDVEDLLTAAAGLSSARPKLASRVRLLQGQLGAARAALPADPRATLIAVATRAVVAIRGELSGALLAESLRPSSPRRWEEERSLVDLAAKASPSDPRVYLVRAASLASEAILTGAGGEQLVPEARRAFAEWRRLVGPGAPLPPALSPALLRLLS
;
A
#
# COMPACT_ATOMS: atom_id res chain seq x y z
N MET A 1 -21.07 -22.82 -2.69
CA MET A 1 -20.84 -22.12 -3.96
C MET A 1 -19.35 -22.09 -4.22
N VAL A 2 -18.87 -22.86 -5.21
CA VAL A 2 -17.47 -22.78 -5.66
C VAL A 2 -17.38 -21.49 -6.45
N ALA A 3 -16.77 -20.44 -5.88
CA ALA A 3 -16.39 -19.26 -6.66
C ALA A 3 -15.60 -19.76 -7.89
N ASP A 4 -16.05 -19.40 -9.08
CA ASP A 4 -15.52 -19.95 -10.32
C ASP A 4 -14.02 -19.63 -10.36
N ARG A 5 -13.16 -20.61 -10.69
CA ARG A 5 -11.70 -20.41 -10.72
C ARG A 5 -11.30 -19.25 -11.65
N ARG A 6 -12.17 -18.92 -12.61
CA ARG A 6 -12.04 -17.76 -13.51
C ARG A 6 -12.06 -16.44 -12.75
N ASP A 7 -12.92 -16.29 -11.75
CA ASP A 7 -13.07 -15.09 -10.93
C ASP A 7 -11.81 -14.82 -10.11
N GLN A 8 -11.16 -15.87 -9.60
CA GLN A 8 -9.94 -15.73 -8.82
C GLN A 8 -8.74 -15.22 -9.65
N VAL A 9 -8.59 -15.68 -10.89
CA VAL A 9 -7.51 -15.23 -11.77
C VAL A 9 -7.71 -13.76 -12.14
N ALA A 10 -8.95 -13.37 -12.46
CA ALA A 10 -9.34 -12.00 -12.68
C ALA A 10 -9.05 -11.08 -11.47
N ALA A 11 -9.38 -11.52 -10.26
CA ALA A 11 -9.10 -10.80 -9.02
C ALA A 11 -7.60 -10.63 -8.76
N ASN A 12 -6.80 -11.67 -9.04
CA ASN A 12 -5.34 -11.59 -8.92
C ASN A 12 -4.75 -10.58 -9.90
N LEU A 13 -5.18 -10.61 -11.17
CA LEU A 13 -4.73 -9.65 -12.19
C LEU A 13 -5.05 -8.21 -11.80
N TYR A 14 -6.25 -7.96 -11.28
CA TYR A 14 -6.62 -6.65 -10.74
C TYR A 14 -5.72 -6.22 -9.58
N THR A 15 -5.52 -7.10 -8.60
CA THR A 15 -4.69 -6.81 -7.42
C THR A 15 -3.25 -6.46 -7.82
N ASP A 16 -2.69 -7.21 -8.75
CA ASP A 16 -1.36 -6.94 -9.30
C ASP A 16 -1.33 -5.63 -10.09
N ALA A 17 -2.38 -5.32 -10.86
CA ALA A 17 -2.49 -4.07 -11.58
C ALA A 17 -2.54 -2.85 -10.65
N VAL A 18 -3.37 -2.90 -9.60
CA VAL A 18 -3.44 -1.81 -8.59
C VAL A 18 -2.08 -1.64 -7.89
N ARG A 19 -1.36 -2.74 -7.61
CA ARG A 19 -0.01 -2.68 -7.06
C ARG A 19 0.99 -2.02 -8.03
N LEU A 20 0.87 -2.27 -9.33
CA LEU A 20 1.70 -1.63 -10.36
C LEU A 20 1.35 -0.15 -10.56
N ALA A 21 0.06 0.20 -10.50
CA ALA A 21 -0.42 1.57 -10.51
C ALA A 21 0.15 2.36 -9.32
N GLY A 22 0.18 1.78 -8.13
CA GLY A 22 0.84 2.37 -6.95
C GLY A 22 2.35 2.60 -7.11
N LYS A 23 3.00 1.92 -8.06
CA LYS A 23 4.41 2.11 -8.45
C LYS A 23 4.58 2.99 -9.69
N GLN A 24 3.51 3.67 -10.13
CA GLN A 24 3.49 4.52 -11.33
C GLN A 24 3.84 3.80 -12.65
N ARG A 25 3.67 2.46 -12.69
CA ARG A 25 3.87 1.66 -13.91
C ARG A 25 2.56 1.54 -14.69
N TRP A 26 2.06 2.68 -15.17
CA TRP A 26 0.71 2.83 -15.71
C TRP A 26 0.41 1.94 -16.92
N GLY A 27 1.35 1.82 -17.87
CA GLY A 27 1.17 0.99 -19.06
C GLY A 27 0.97 -0.49 -18.73
N GLU A 28 1.79 -1.04 -17.84
CA GLU A 28 1.67 -2.44 -17.41
C GLU A 28 0.42 -2.67 -16.55
N ALA A 29 0.05 -1.71 -15.71
CA ALA A 29 -1.19 -1.76 -14.94
C ALA A 29 -2.42 -1.80 -15.88
N ALA A 30 -2.46 -0.94 -16.90
CA ALA A 30 -3.54 -0.92 -17.89
C ALA A 30 -3.66 -2.25 -18.66
N GLU A 31 -2.54 -2.87 -19.02
CA GLU A 31 -2.51 -4.20 -19.65
C GLU A 31 -3.09 -5.29 -18.75
N LEU A 32 -2.73 -5.31 -17.47
CA LEU A 32 -3.27 -6.28 -16.52
C LEU A 32 -4.77 -6.07 -16.27
N LEU A 33 -5.22 -4.82 -16.17
CA LEU A 33 -6.65 -4.49 -16.03
C LEU A 33 -7.47 -4.92 -17.24
N ARG A 34 -6.97 -4.70 -18.46
CA ARG A 34 -7.62 -5.22 -19.68
C ARG A 34 -7.68 -6.74 -19.70
N LYS A 35 -6.61 -7.43 -19.27
CA LYS A 35 -6.61 -8.90 -19.14
C LYS A 35 -7.59 -9.40 -18.07
N ALA A 36 -7.79 -8.63 -16.99
CA ALA A 36 -8.79 -8.94 -15.98
C ALA A 36 -10.21 -8.79 -16.56
N LEU A 37 -10.51 -7.66 -17.20
CA LEU A 37 -11.80 -7.40 -17.86
C LEU A 37 -12.12 -8.44 -18.93
N ALA A 38 -11.15 -8.82 -19.77
CA ALA A 38 -11.31 -9.84 -20.80
C ALA A 38 -11.64 -11.24 -20.24
N ARG A 39 -11.36 -11.49 -18.96
CA ARG A 39 -11.71 -12.73 -18.26
C ARG A 39 -13.08 -12.70 -17.59
N GLY A 40 -13.87 -11.65 -17.80
CA GLY A 40 -15.21 -11.51 -17.25
C GLY A 40 -15.27 -10.73 -15.93
N ALA A 41 -14.18 -10.04 -15.57
CA ALA A 41 -14.10 -9.27 -14.34
C ALA A 41 -14.77 -7.88 -14.50
N THR A 42 -16.01 -7.87 -14.97
CA THR A 42 -16.66 -6.64 -15.43
C THR A 42 -17.50 -5.97 -14.36
N GLU A 43 -17.90 -6.67 -13.30
CA GLU A 43 -18.78 -6.10 -12.28
C GLU A 43 -17.95 -5.60 -11.08
N PRO A 44 -17.99 -4.29 -10.78
CA PRO A 44 -17.43 -3.78 -9.54
C PRO A 44 -18.13 -4.41 -8.34
N ASN A 45 -17.38 -4.78 -7.30
CA ASN A 45 -17.95 -5.42 -6.12
C ASN A 45 -17.18 -5.06 -4.84
N GLU A 46 -17.86 -5.18 -3.71
CA GLU A 46 -17.25 -5.20 -2.39
C GLU A 46 -16.84 -6.64 -2.10
N GLN A 47 -15.65 -7.04 -2.55
CA GLN A 47 -15.14 -8.35 -2.19
C GLN A 47 -14.65 -8.30 -0.73
N GLN A 48 -15.07 -9.26 0.09
CA GLN A 48 -14.38 -9.51 1.36
C GLN A 48 -12.94 -9.86 1.02
N GLY A 49 -12.01 -9.01 1.46
CA GLY A 49 -10.62 -9.10 1.09
C GLY A 49 -10.04 -10.45 1.46
N SER A 50 -9.24 -11.01 0.56
CA SER A 50 -8.59 -12.32 0.72
C SER A 50 -7.70 -12.40 1.98
N GLN A 51 -7.29 -11.25 2.53
CA GLN A 51 -6.40 -11.15 3.69
C GLN A 51 -7.12 -11.05 5.03
N SER A 52 -8.39 -10.63 5.07
CA SER A 52 -9.18 -10.63 6.32
C SER A 52 -10.67 -10.44 6.05
N ARG A 53 -11.52 -11.20 6.76
CA ARG A 53 -13.00 -11.07 6.76
C ARG A 53 -13.54 -9.67 7.13
N PHE A 54 -12.68 -8.74 7.54
CA PHE A 54 -13.02 -7.40 7.99
C PHE A 54 -12.48 -6.27 7.10
N LEU A 55 -11.71 -6.60 6.05
CA LEU A 55 -11.23 -5.63 5.06
C LEU A 55 -12.07 -5.83 3.80
N VAL A 56 -12.79 -4.79 3.39
CA VAL A 56 -13.52 -4.80 2.12
C VAL A 56 -12.53 -4.33 1.06
N ASP A 57 -12.07 -5.25 0.22
CA ASP A 57 -11.27 -4.89 -0.94
C ASP A 57 -12.24 -4.32 -1.99
N ARG A 58 -12.13 -3.01 -2.22
CA ARG A 58 -12.95 -2.30 -3.22
C ARG A 58 -12.46 -2.72 -4.60
N TYR A 59 -13.31 -3.46 -5.31
CA TYR A 59 -13.01 -3.98 -6.65
C TYR A 59 -13.72 -3.12 -7.70
N ASP A 60 -12.99 -2.26 -8.41
CA ASP A 60 -13.50 -1.54 -9.58
C ASP A 60 -12.41 -1.42 -10.67
N PRO A 61 -12.40 -2.35 -11.64
CA PRO A 61 -11.38 -2.39 -12.67
C PRO A 61 -11.53 -1.25 -13.68
N TYR A 62 -12.75 -0.74 -13.92
CA TYR A 62 -12.97 0.36 -14.85
C TYR A 62 -12.46 1.70 -14.30
N TYR A 63 -12.65 1.94 -13.00
CA TYR A 63 -12.10 3.12 -12.33
C TYR A 63 -10.57 3.13 -12.45
N TRP A 64 -9.90 2.05 -12.04
CA TRP A 64 -8.44 1.97 -12.10
C TRP A 64 -7.90 2.00 -13.53
N LEU A 65 -8.65 1.48 -14.50
CA LEU A 65 -8.28 1.56 -15.91
C LEU A 65 -8.37 3.00 -16.41
N GLY A 66 -9.40 3.74 -16.02
CA GLY A 66 -9.54 5.16 -16.30
C GLY A 66 -8.39 5.99 -15.72
N VAL A 67 -7.98 5.69 -14.48
CA VAL A 67 -6.79 6.30 -13.86
C VAL A 67 -5.55 6.04 -14.72
N CYS A 68 -5.30 4.78 -15.11
CA CYS A 68 -4.13 4.45 -15.93
C CYS A 68 -4.13 5.18 -17.28
N TYR A 69 -5.27 5.25 -17.98
CA TYR A 69 -5.36 5.96 -19.25
C TYR A 69 -5.13 7.46 -19.09
N MET A 70 -5.66 8.07 -18.02
CA MET A 70 -5.46 9.49 -17.73
C MET A 70 -3.98 9.82 -17.50
N GLU A 71 -3.24 8.97 -16.78
CA GLU A 71 -1.80 9.15 -16.54
C GLU A 71 -0.95 8.87 -17.79
N LEU A 72 -1.46 8.07 -18.74
CA LEU A 72 -0.85 7.84 -20.05
C LEU A 72 -1.17 8.95 -21.07
N GLY A 73 -2.04 9.91 -20.72
CA GLY A 73 -2.51 10.97 -21.62
C GLY A 73 -3.55 10.52 -22.65
N GLU A 74 -4.14 9.34 -22.47
CA GLU A 74 -5.19 8.80 -23.33
C GLU A 74 -6.58 9.25 -22.83
N ASP A 75 -6.83 10.56 -22.91
CA ASP A 75 -7.97 11.22 -22.25
C ASP A 75 -9.34 10.67 -22.67
N ASP A 76 -9.54 10.38 -23.96
CA ASP A 76 -10.79 9.81 -24.47
C ASP A 76 -11.08 8.43 -23.87
N LYS A 77 -10.05 7.57 -23.82
CA LYS A 77 -10.19 6.22 -23.25
C LYS A 77 -10.41 6.27 -21.75
N ALA A 78 -9.79 7.23 -21.07
CA ALA A 78 -10.00 7.46 -19.65
C ALA A 78 -11.45 7.84 -19.35
N LEU A 79 -12.04 8.75 -20.14
CA LEU A 79 -13.43 9.19 -19.95
C LEU A 79 -14.42 8.05 -20.20
N ILE A 80 -14.18 7.21 -21.21
CA ILE A 80 -14.99 6.01 -21.48
C ILE A 80 -14.92 5.05 -20.28
N ALA A 81 -13.72 4.76 -19.78
CA ALA A 81 -13.54 3.86 -18.64
C ALA A 81 -14.20 4.39 -17.36
N PHE A 82 -14.07 5.69 -17.07
CA PHE A 82 -14.76 6.30 -15.92
C PHE A 82 -16.29 6.27 -16.07
N SER A 83 -16.81 6.48 -17.28
CA SER A 83 -18.24 6.38 -17.55
C SER A 83 -18.76 4.94 -17.36
N SER A 84 -17.96 3.94 -17.73
CA SER A 84 -18.27 2.54 -17.44
C SER A 84 -18.32 2.29 -15.93
N SER A 85 -17.32 2.70 -15.15
CA SER A 85 -17.32 2.58 -13.68
C SER A 85 -18.55 3.25 -13.05
N GLU A 86 -18.90 4.46 -13.50
CA GLU A 86 -20.07 5.18 -13.01
C GLU A 86 -21.38 4.44 -13.32
N SER A 87 -21.50 3.86 -14.52
CA SER A 87 -22.72 3.16 -14.96
C SER A 87 -23.07 1.95 -14.10
N TYR A 88 -22.07 1.27 -13.51
CA TYR A 88 -22.30 0.18 -12.56
C TYR A 88 -22.80 0.67 -11.19
N GLY A 89 -22.62 1.95 -10.86
CA GLY A 89 -23.18 2.60 -9.68
C GLY A 89 -22.58 2.18 -8.33
N VAL A 90 -21.80 1.10 -8.27
CA VAL A 90 -21.16 0.59 -7.04
C VAL A 90 -20.19 1.62 -6.45
N ILE A 91 -19.44 2.32 -7.29
CA ILE A 91 -18.47 3.33 -6.86
C ILE A 91 -19.11 4.47 -6.05
N ARG A 92 -20.40 4.77 -6.25
CA ARG A 92 -21.13 5.79 -5.48
C ARG A 92 -21.28 5.44 -3.99
N LYS A 93 -21.14 4.16 -3.63
CA LYS A 93 -21.11 3.71 -2.22
C LYS A 93 -19.76 3.97 -1.55
N TRP A 94 -18.74 4.32 -2.32
CA TRP A 94 -17.38 4.55 -1.84
C TRP A 94 -17.04 6.04 -1.96
N PRO A 95 -17.34 6.86 -0.93
CA PRO A 95 -17.31 8.32 -1.03
C PRO A 95 -15.95 8.86 -1.51
N ASP A 96 -14.85 8.25 -1.05
CA ASP A 96 -13.49 8.67 -1.46
C ASP A 96 -13.25 8.46 -2.97
N LEU A 97 -13.65 7.29 -3.49
CA LEU A 97 -13.44 6.93 -4.90
C LEU A 97 -14.42 7.64 -5.82
N SER A 98 -15.66 7.85 -5.37
CA SER A 98 -16.66 8.64 -6.10
C SER A 98 -16.20 10.10 -6.24
N ALA A 99 -15.74 10.71 -5.16
CA ALA A 99 -15.23 12.09 -5.19
C ALA A 99 -13.97 12.21 -6.08
N ASP A 100 -13.12 11.19 -6.08
CA ASP A 100 -11.95 11.13 -6.96
C ASP A 100 -12.34 11.01 -8.44
N LEU A 101 -13.27 10.11 -8.76
CA LEU A 101 -13.82 9.94 -10.11
C LEU A 101 -14.42 11.26 -10.62
N ASP A 102 -15.26 11.93 -9.84
CA ASP A 102 -15.88 13.20 -10.22
C ASP A 102 -14.84 14.29 -10.49
N ARG A 103 -13.79 14.35 -9.67
CA ARG A 103 -12.68 15.28 -9.86
C ARG A 103 -11.93 15.00 -11.16
N ARG A 104 -11.61 13.73 -11.44
CA ARG A 104 -10.88 13.32 -12.65
C ARG A 104 -11.69 13.51 -13.93
N LYS A 105 -12.99 13.19 -13.93
CA LYS A 105 -13.88 13.44 -15.07
C LYS A 105 -13.94 14.92 -15.44
N ARG A 106 -14.16 15.81 -14.46
CA ARG A 106 -14.14 17.27 -14.69
C ARG A 106 -12.81 17.76 -15.26
N GLN A 107 -11.70 17.19 -14.79
CA GLN A 107 -10.38 17.53 -15.30
C GLN A 107 -10.21 17.08 -16.77
N LEU A 108 -10.66 15.88 -17.12
CA LEU A 108 -10.62 15.37 -18.49
C LEU A 108 -11.52 16.19 -19.42
N GLU A 109 -12.76 16.48 -19.01
CA GLU A 109 -13.69 17.33 -19.76
C GLU A 109 -13.09 18.71 -20.02
N SER A 110 -12.43 19.30 -19.02
CA SER A 110 -11.73 20.59 -19.20
C SER A 110 -10.55 20.50 -20.17
N ARG A 111 -9.78 19.39 -20.16
CA ARG A 111 -8.66 19.16 -21.09
C ARG A 111 -9.13 18.95 -22.52
N LEU A 112 -10.20 18.18 -22.70
CA LEU A 112 -10.80 17.92 -24.01
C LEU A 112 -11.43 19.20 -24.59
N ALA A 113 -12.19 19.95 -23.78
CA ALA A 113 -12.75 21.24 -24.20
C ALA A 113 -11.66 22.29 -24.53
N ALA A 114 -10.51 22.25 -23.85
CA ALA A 114 -9.38 23.11 -24.17
C ALA A 114 -8.62 22.66 -25.44
N SER A 115 -8.73 21.39 -25.82
CA SER A 115 -8.08 20.79 -26.99
C SER A 115 -8.93 20.88 -28.26
N GLU A 116 -10.23 21.16 -28.14
CA GLU A 116 -11.04 21.50 -29.31
C GLU A 116 -10.49 22.77 -29.98
N PRO A 117 -10.19 22.74 -31.29
CA PRO A 117 -9.70 23.90 -32.00
C PRO A 117 -10.77 25.00 -31.93
N ARG A 118 -10.43 26.12 -31.28
CA ARG A 118 -11.29 27.31 -31.30
C ARG A 118 -11.64 27.61 -32.76
N PRO A 119 -12.92 27.87 -33.09
CA PRO A 119 -13.24 28.38 -34.41
C PRO A 119 -12.42 29.64 -34.63
N HIS A 120 -11.56 29.61 -35.64
CA HIS A 120 -10.87 30.81 -36.10
C HIS A 120 -11.93 31.89 -36.30
N PRO A 121 -11.73 33.13 -35.83
CA PRO A 121 -12.65 34.21 -36.10
C PRO A 121 -12.85 34.31 -37.60
N THR A 122 -14.10 34.06 -38.02
CA THR A 122 -14.59 34.16 -39.39
C THR A 122 -14.12 35.49 -39.98
N ALA A 123 -13.23 35.43 -40.96
CA ALA A 123 -12.93 36.58 -41.80
C ALA A 123 -14.23 37.05 -42.48
N PRO A 124 -14.47 38.37 -42.62
CA PRO A 124 -15.70 38.90 -43.21
C PRO A 124 -15.87 38.42 -44.66
N PRO A 125 -17.13 38.29 -45.13
CA PRO A 125 -17.47 37.57 -46.35
C PRO A 125 -17.02 38.33 -47.60
N ILE A 126 -16.20 37.69 -48.43
CA ILE A 126 -16.03 38.07 -49.83
C ILE A 126 -17.17 37.41 -50.60
N ALA A 127 -18.04 38.25 -51.16
CA ALA A 127 -19.08 37.84 -52.09
C ALA A 127 -18.45 37.31 -53.38
N GLY A 128 -18.86 36.12 -53.82
CA GLY A 128 -18.63 35.68 -55.19
C GLY A 128 -18.55 34.16 -55.36
N ALA A 129 -19.39 33.67 -56.27
CA ALA A 129 -19.30 32.40 -57.00
C ALA A 129 -19.91 31.13 -56.35
N GLU A 130 -21.20 30.97 -56.69
CA GLU A 130 -21.90 29.76 -57.15
C GLU A 130 -21.04 28.52 -57.49
N GLY A 131 -21.54 27.33 -57.14
CA GLY A 131 -21.11 26.06 -57.75
C GLY A 131 -21.40 24.80 -56.90
N PRO A 132 -22.17 23.79 -57.38
CA PRO A 132 -22.81 22.77 -56.53
C PRO A 132 -22.08 21.42 -56.42
N ALA A 133 -22.58 20.63 -55.46
CA ALA A 133 -22.67 19.15 -55.41
C ALA A 133 -21.42 18.30 -55.12
N SER A 134 -21.46 17.54 -54.01
CA SER A 134 -21.78 16.09 -54.02
C SER A 134 -21.26 15.39 -52.75
N SER A 135 -22.15 14.67 -52.06
CA SER A 135 -21.78 13.57 -51.15
C SER A 135 -21.12 12.41 -51.93
N PRO A 136 -20.36 11.54 -51.24
CA PRO A 136 -20.93 10.21 -51.02
C PRO A 136 -20.67 9.63 -49.62
N ALA A 137 -21.63 8.81 -49.21
CA ALA A 137 -21.54 7.87 -48.11
C ALA A 137 -20.59 6.71 -48.46
N VAL A 138 -19.80 6.26 -47.47
CA VAL A 138 -19.11 4.96 -47.53
C VAL A 138 -19.56 4.12 -46.34
N ALA A 139 -20.23 3.02 -46.68
CA ALA A 139 -20.52 1.90 -45.80
C ALA A 139 -19.45 0.80 -45.99
N VAL A 140 -19.53 -0.25 -45.15
CA VAL A 140 -18.81 -1.55 -45.20
C VAL A 140 -17.47 -1.53 -44.41
N ALA A 141 -17.12 -2.46 -43.51
CA ALA A 141 -17.52 -3.85 -43.29
C ALA A 141 -17.35 -4.31 -41.82
N ARG A 142 -18.21 -5.24 -41.39
CA ARG A 142 -17.94 -6.22 -40.31
C ARG A 142 -17.06 -7.36 -40.84
N PRO A 143 -16.16 -7.94 -40.03
CA PRO A 143 -15.78 -9.34 -40.17
C PRO A 143 -16.54 -10.24 -39.17
N SER A 144 -17.01 -11.36 -39.70
CA SER A 144 -17.59 -12.52 -39.02
C SER A 144 -16.50 -13.40 -38.38
N PRO A 145 -16.83 -14.33 -37.45
CA PRO A 145 -15.86 -15.12 -36.70
C PRO A 145 -15.46 -16.41 -37.42
N GLU A 146 -14.20 -16.83 -37.29
CA GLU A 146 -13.72 -18.17 -37.64
C GLU A 146 -13.69 -19.10 -36.41
N PRO A 147 -14.10 -20.37 -36.55
CA PRO A 147 -14.00 -21.39 -35.51
C PRO A 147 -12.83 -22.38 -35.74
N VAL A 148 -12.61 -23.20 -34.70
CA VAL A 148 -11.87 -24.47 -34.58
C VAL A 148 -10.34 -24.49 -34.69
N ALA A 149 -9.68 -24.87 -33.58
CA ALA A 149 -8.94 -26.14 -33.48
C ALA A 149 -8.53 -26.47 -32.03
N SER A 150 -9.04 -27.61 -31.54
CA SER A 150 -8.51 -28.36 -30.40
C SER A 150 -7.14 -28.94 -30.72
N VAL A 151 -6.17 -28.83 -29.81
CA VAL A 151 -4.98 -29.70 -29.82
C VAL A 151 -4.65 -30.17 -28.40
N SER A 152 -4.22 -31.42 -28.37
CA SER A 152 -4.23 -32.40 -27.29
C SER A 152 -3.30 -32.16 -26.11
N ARG A 153 -3.77 -32.73 -24.99
CA ARG A 153 -3.06 -33.08 -23.76
C ARG A 153 -1.86 -34.00 -24.07
N ALA A 154 -0.69 -33.66 -23.54
CA ALA A 154 0.45 -34.56 -23.40
C ALA A 154 0.95 -34.55 -21.96
N THR A 155 0.90 -35.72 -21.33
CA THR A 155 1.49 -36.05 -20.02
C THR A 155 2.85 -36.69 -20.25
N PRO A 156 3.88 -36.37 -19.46
CA PRO A 156 4.80 -37.40 -19.00
C PRO A 156 4.95 -37.33 -17.47
N ALA A 157 4.56 -38.38 -16.75
CA ALA A 157 5.36 -39.56 -16.42
C ALA A 157 6.37 -39.28 -15.29
N ALA A 158 6.03 -39.80 -14.12
CA ALA A 158 6.83 -39.81 -12.91
C ALA A 158 8.09 -40.69 -13.08
N ALA A 159 9.23 -40.19 -12.61
CA ALA A 159 10.44 -40.98 -12.40
C ALA A 159 10.71 -41.08 -10.89
N ALA A 160 10.81 -42.33 -10.43
CA ALA A 160 11.13 -42.74 -9.07
C ALA A 160 12.66 -42.60 -8.79
N PRO A 161 13.11 -42.70 -7.52
CA PRO A 161 14.43 -42.24 -7.07
C PRO A 161 15.53 -43.30 -7.26
N SER A 162 16.77 -42.84 -7.41
CA SER A 162 17.97 -43.68 -7.30
C SER A 162 18.92 -43.20 -6.20
N PRO A 163 19.69 -44.11 -5.58
CA PRO A 163 20.15 -44.00 -4.20
C PRO A 163 21.55 -43.39 -4.05
N ALA A 164 21.83 -43.03 -2.79
CA ALA A 164 23.07 -42.44 -2.29
C ALA A 164 24.31 -43.33 -2.46
N PRO A 165 25.51 -42.72 -2.62
CA PRO A 165 26.76 -43.34 -2.18
C PRO A 165 27.15 -42.85 -0.78
N ARG A 166 27.30 -43.82 0.13
CA ARG A 166 28.11 -43.71 1.35
C ARG A 166 29.54 -43.34 0.97
N ALA A 167 30.09 -42.30 1.61
CA ALA A 167 31.54 -42.11 1.68
C ALA A 167 31.98 -42.05 3.14
N THR A 168 32.94 -42.92 3.41
CA THR A 168 33.70 -43.23 4.61
C THR A 168 34.37 -41.98 5.21
N GLY A 169 34.49 -41.99 6.54
CA GLY A 169 35.00 -40.86 7.30
C GLY A 169 36.49 -40.56 7.10
N VAL A 170 36.83 -39.32 7.46
CA VAL A 170 38.17 -38.90 7.83
C VAL A 170 38.02 -38.12 9.13
N ALA A 171 38.58 -38.68 10.20
CA ALA A 171 38.75 -38.01 11.48
C ALA A 171 39.72 -36.83 11.28
N ALA A 172 39.21 -35.61 11.35
CA ALA A 172 40.02 -34.41 11.46
C ALA A 172 40.29 -34.14 12.95
N GLY A 173 41.56 -34.28 13.34
CA GLY A 173 42.03 -33.88 14.67
C GLY A 173 41.85 -32.38 14.92
N PRO A 174 41.94 -31.95 16.19
CA PRO A 174 41.59 -30.58 16.59
C PRO A 174 42.67 -29.61 16.10
N ARG A 175 42.39 -28.91 14.99
CA ARG A 175 43.09 -27.67 14.65
C ARG A 175 42.55 -26.55 15.52
N THR A 176 43.19 -26.37 16.66
CA THR A 176 43.24 -25.08 17.34
C THR A 176 44.04 -24.10 16.47
N ALA A 177 43.62 -22.83 16.49
CA ALA A 177 44.29 -21.63 15.95
C ALA A 177 44.09 -21.29 14.45
N ALA A 178 42.96 -20.65 14.15
CA ALA A 178 42.87 -19.33 13.50
C ALA A 178 41.37 -18.99 13.45
N GLY A 179 40.95 -17.90 14.11
CA GLY A 179 39.53 -17.58 14.28
C GLY A 179 38.82 -17.49 12.94
N ASP A 180 37.89 -18.42 12.71
CA ASP A 180 37.03 -18.40 11.53
C ASP A 180 36.28 -17.05 11.49
N PRO A 181 36.57 -16.16 10.52
CA PRO A 181 35.96 -14.84 10.43
C PRO A 181 34.43 -14.94 10.27
N ASP A 182 33.92 -16.04 9.74
CA ASP A 182 32.49 -16.29 9.61
C ASP A 182 31.86 -16.59 10.96
N ALA A 183 32.55 -17.35 11.83
CA ALA A 183 32.08 -17.64 13.19
C ALA A 183 32.08 -16.39 14.09
N ALA A 184 33.04 -15.47 13.89
CA ALA A 184 33.06 -14.19 14.60
C ALA A 184 31.92 -13.27 14.13
N THR A 185 31.67 -13.23 12.81
CA THR A 185 30.58 -12.45 12.21
C THR A 185 29.21 -12.99 12.64
N ALA A 186 29.01 -14.31 12.59
CA ALA A 186 27.79 -14.96 13.05
C ALA A 186 27.50 -14.65 14.53
N ARG A 187 28.52 -14.68 15.40
CA ARG A 187 28.37 -14.31 16.82
C ARG A 187 27.95 -12.85 17.02
N ARG A 188 28.53 -11.91 16.26
CA ARG A 188 28.14 -10.48 16.32
C ARG A 188 26.70 -10.27 15.87
N LEU A 189 26.32 -10.91 14.75
CA LEU A 189 24.95 -10.84 14.23
C LEU A 189 23.96 -11.46 15.22
N ALA A 190 24.28 -12.61 15.82
CA ALA A 190 23.41 -13.26 16.81
C ALA A 190 23.19 -12.38 18.03
N ALA A 191 24.25 -11.74 18.53
CA ALA A 191 24.15 -10.79 19.64
C ALA A 191 23.31 -9.55 19.28
N SER A 192 23.42 -9.06 18.04
CA SER A 192 22.58 -7.95 17.55
C SER A 192 21.12 -8.36 17.49
N PHE A 193 20.83 -9.51 16.86
CA PHE A 193 19.50 -10.08 16.80
C PHE A 193 18.89 -10.26 18.20
N ALA A 194 19.62 -10.81 19.15
CA ALA A 194 19.13 -11.04 20.51
C ALA A 194 18.75 -9.74 21.23
N ARG A 195 19.53 -8.67 21.04
CA ARG A 195 19.20 -7.34 21.56
C ARG A 195 17.94 -6.78 20.90
N GLU A 196 17.90 -6.75 19.58
CA GLU A 196 16.74 -6.23 18.85
C GLU A 196 15.45 -7.00 19.16
N ALA A 197 15.54 -8.32 19.26
CA ALA A 197 14.40 -9.17 19.60
C ALA A 197 13.92 -8.94 21.04
N ARG A 198 14.81 -8.59 21.98
CA ARG A 198 14.43 -8.23 23.34
C ARG A 198 13.74 -6.87 23.38
N ASP A 199 14.31 -5.87 22.69
CA ASP A 199 13.69 -4.55 22.58
C ASP A 199 12.25 -4.64 22.00
N VAL A 200 12.05 -5.46 20.97
CA VAL A 200 10.72 -5.66 20.37
C VAL A 200 9.77 -6.38 21.33
N GLU A 201 10.26 -7.33 22.13
CA GLU A 201 9.47 -8.00 23.17
C GLU A 201 9.02 -7.02 24.27
N ASP A 202 9.91 -6.13 24.71
CA ASP A 202 9.59 -5.09 25.69
C ASP A 202 8.52 -4.12 25.13
N LEU A 203 8.65 -3.73 23.86
CA LEU A 203 7.65 -2.91 23.16
C LEU A 203 6.29 -3.62 23.04
N LEU A 204 6.28 -4.91 22.71
CA LEU A 204 5.06 -5.71 22.63
C LEU A 204 4.40 -5.86 24.00
N THR A 205 5.19 -6.01 25.06
CA THR A 205 4.71 -6.09 26.44
C THR A 205 4.07 -4.77 26.88
N ALA A 206 4.72 -3.64 26.59
CA ALA A 206 4.16 -2.32 26.86
C ALA A 206 2.86 -2.09 26.04
N ALA A 207 2.85 -2.48 24.76
CA ALA A 207 1.66 -2.38 23.91
C ALA A 207 0.50 -3.23 24.43
N ALA A 208 0.78 -4.42 24.97
CA ALA A 208 -0.21 -5.29 25.59
C ALA A 208 -0.88 -4.60 26.79
N GLY A 209 -0.10 -3.90 27.63
CA GLY A 209 -0.61 -3.13 28.78
C GLY A 209 -1.59 -2.02 28.37
N LEU A 210 -1.40 -1.41 27.21
CA LEU A 210 -2.27 -0.37 26.65
C LEU A 210 -3.47 -0.91 25.86
N SER A 211 -3.55 -2.24 25.67
CA SER A 211 -4.52 -2.86 24.76
C SER A 211 -5.86 -3.26 25.40
N SER A 212 -6.02 -3.10 26.72
CA SER A 212 -7.19 -3.55 27.49
C SER A 212 -8.52 -2.99 26.98
N ALA A 213 -8.53 -1.75 26.47
CA ALA A 213 -9.71 -1.12 25.87
C ALA A 213 -9.75 -1.19 24.33
N ARG A 214 -8.78 -1.86 23.69
CA ARG A 214 -8.52 -1.79 22.24
C ARG A 214 -8.36 -3.21 21.66
N PRO A 215 -9.47 -3.92 21.37
CA PRO A 215 -9.44 -5.33 21.00
C PRO A 215 -8.67 -5.62 19.70
N LYS A 216 -8.65 -4.66 18.76
CA LYS A 216 -7.86 -4.77 17.53
C LYS A 216 -6.36 -4.72 17.81
N LEU A 217 -5.93 -3.76 18.65
CA LEU A 217 -4.53 -3.68 19.09
C LEU A 217 -4.11 -4.92 19.87
N ALA A 218 -4.95 -5.40 20.79
CA ALA A 218 -4.68 -6.61 21.56
C ALA A 218 -4.49 -7.84 20.65
N SER A 219 -5.37 -8.01 19.66
CA SER A 219 -5.27 -9.11 18.69
C SER A 219 -3.99 -9.02 17.85
N ARG A 220 -3.62 -7.80 17.44
CA ARG A 220 -2.41 -7.56 16.67
C ARG A 220 -1.14 -7.82 17.48
N VAL A 221 -1.07 -7.35 18.73
CA VAL A 221 0.06 -7.59 19.63
C VAL A 221 0.29 -9.10 19.84
N ARG A 222 -0.76 -9.88 20.07
CA ARG A 222 -0.65 -11.35 20.21
C ARG A 222 -0.10 -12.01 18.95
N LEU A 223 -0.56 -11.58 17.77
CA LEU A 223 -0.05 -12.10 16.50
C LEU A 223 1.45 -11.81 16.35
N LEU A 224 1.87 -10.57 16.62
CA LEU A 224 3.27 -10.16 16.53
C LEU A 224 4.16 -10.89 17.56
N GLN A 225 3.65 -11.14 18.77
CA GLN A 225 4.33 -11.98 19.77
C GLN A 225 4.55 -13.41 19.24
N GLY A 226 3.54 -14.00 18.60
CA GLY A 226 3.66 -15.31 17.95
C GLY A 226 4.71 -15.34 16.85
N GLN A 227 4.75 -14.30 16.00
CA GLN A 227 5.77 -14.16 14.95
C GLN A 227 7.18 -13.99 15.51
N LEU A 228 7.35 -13.21 16.58
CA LEU A 228 8.64 -13.04 17.25
C LEU A 228 9.12 -14.36 17.87
N GLY A 229 8.21 -15.11 18.51
CA GLY A 229 8.49 -16.44 19.03
C GLY A 229 8.94 -17.40 17.93
N ALA A 230 8.25 -17.41 16.79
CA ALA A 230 8.63 -18.23 15.63
C ALA A 230 10.00 -17.83 15.06
N ALA A 231 10.29 -16.53 14.95
CA ALA A 231 11.59 -16.05 14.48
C ALA A 231 12.74 -16.47 15.40
N ARG A 232 12.51 -16.48 16.72
CA ARG A 232 13.49 -17.00 17.70
C ARG A 232 13.67 -18.50 17.58
N ALA A 233 12.59 -19.26 17.44
CA ALA A 233 12.64 -20.72 17.33
C ALA A 233 13.30 -21.22 16.04
N ALA A 234 13.27 -20.42 14.97
CA ALA A 234 13.89 -20.75 13.69
C ALA A 234 15.43 -20.67 13.69
N LEU A 235 16.05 -20.13 14.75
CA LEU A 235 17.51 -20.05 14.88
C LEU A 235 18.06 -21.35 15.51
N PRO A 236 18.85 -22.16 14.77
CA PRO A 236 19.54 -23.30 15.36
C PRO A 236 20.64 -22.84 16.33
N ALA A 237 21.17 -23.77 17.13
CA ALA A 237 22.23 -23.50 18.11
C ALA A 237 23.54 -22.97 17.49
N ASP A 238 23.82 -23.33 16.23
CA ASP A 238 24.93 -22.79 15.44
C ASP A 238 24.40 -22.19 14.11
N PRO A 239 23.84 -20.97 14.16
CA PRO A 239 23.16 -20.39 13.01
C PRO A 239 24.17 -19.75 12.05
N ARG A 240 24.09 -20.14 10.77
CA ARG A 240 24.80 -19.46 9.69
C ARG A 240 24.38 -17.98 9.64
N ALA A 241 25.31 -17.09 9.31
CA ALA A 241 25.08 -15.65 9.22
C ALA A 241 23.85 -15.27 8.39
N THR A 242 23.56 -16.02 7.31
CA THR A 242 22.38 -15.82 6.45
C THR A 242 21.05 -16.01 7.20
N LEU A 243 20.94 -17.04 8.05
CA LEU A 243 19.72 -17.28 8.83
C LEU A 243 19.51 -16.19 9.87
N ILE A 244 20.60 -15.71 10.50
CA ILE A 244 20.54 -14.60 11.45
C ILE A 244 20.08 -13.32 10.74
N ALA A 245 20.58 -13.05 9.54
CA ALA A 245 20.17 -11.88 8.76
C ALA A 245 18.68 -11.94 8.39
N VAL A 246 18.15 -13.12 8.02
CA VAL A 246 16.72 -13.31 7.74
C VAL A 246 15.89 -13.08 9.01
N ALA A 247 16.29 -13.66 10.15
CA ALA A 247 15.60 -13.47 11.43
C ALA A 247 15.63 -12.01 11.88
N THR A 248 16.75 -11.31 11.67
CA THR A 248 16.90 -9.87 11.97
C THR A 248 15.94 -9.03 11.12
N ARG A 249 15.83 -9.31 9.81
CA ARG A 249 14.83 -8.63 8.95
C ARG A 249 13.40 -8.87 9.42
N ALA A 250 13.09 -10.08 9.89
CA ALA A 250 11.77 -10.38 10.46
C ALA A 250 11.49 -9.55 11.73
N VAL A 251 12.47 -9.40 12.63
CA VAL A 251 12.34 -8.56 13.83
C VAL A 251 12.12 -7.08 13.46
N VAL A 252 12.85 -6.56 12.47
CA VAL A 252 12.65 -5.20 11.95
C VAL A 252 11.26 -5.04 11.34
N ALA A 253 10.77 -6.03 10.60
CA ALA A 253 9.42 -6.01 10.04
C ALA A 253 8.34 -6.00 11.14
N ILE A 254 8.47 -6.86 12.16
CA ILE A 254 7.57 -6.89 13.32
C ILE A 254 7.55 -5.54 14.02
N ARG A 255 8.71 -4.90 14.20
CA ARG A 255 8.85 -3.57 14.80
C ARG A 255 8.10 -2.50 13.99
N GLY A 256 8.24 -2.50 12.66
CA GLY A 256 7.51 -1.59 11.77
C GLY A 256 5.99 -1.84 11.78
N GLU A 257 5.57 -3.10 11.79
CA GLU A 257 4.15 -3.48 11.89
C GLU A 257 3.52 -3.05 13.23
N LEU A 258 4.29 -3.15 14.33
CA LEU A 258 3.87 -2.66 15.64
C LEU A 258 3.69 -1.14 15.64
N SER A 259 4.67 -0.40 15.13
CA SER A 259 4.57 1.07 15.06
C SER A 259 3.35 1.51 14.24
N GLY A 260 3.12 0.89 13.07
CA GLY A 260 1.94 1.17 12.26
C GLY A 260 0.62 0.87 12.97
N ALA A 261 0.54 -0.23 13.73
CA ALA A 261 -0.65 -0.57 14.51
C ALA A 261 -0.91 0.42 15.66
N LEU A 262 0.15 0.86 16.34
CA LEU A 262 0.07 1.86 17.41
C LEU A 262 -0.43 3.21 16.87
N LEU A 263 0.11 3.65 15.72
CA LEU A 263 -0.35 4.88 15.06
C LEU A 263 -1.79 4.80 14.58
N ALA A 264 -2.19 3.67 13.97
CA ALA A 264 -3.55 3.49 13.51
C ALA A 264 -4.57 3.57 14.66
N GLU A 265 -4.20 3.07 15.83
CA GLU A 265 -5.06 3.08 17.01
C GLU A 265 -5.02 4.42 17.76
N SER A 266 -3.92 5.19 17.67
CA SER A 266 -3.85 6.55 18.24
C SER A 266 -4.64 7.58 17.41
N LEU A 267 -4.87 7.31 16.12
CA LEU A 267 -5.66 8.18 15.23
C LEU A 267 -7.17 7.95 15.32
N ARG A 268 -7.62 6.98 16.13
CA ARG A 268 -9.04 6.76 16.31
C ARG A 268 -9.65 7.86 17.16
N PRO A 269 -10.88 8.31 16.85
CA PRO A 269 -11.56 9.31 17.66
C PRO A 269 -11.77 8.76 19.07
N SER A 270 -10.95 9.24 20.00
CA SER A 270 -11.10 8.94 21.42
C SER A 270 -12.19 9.81 22.02
N SER A 271 -12.82 9.28 23.07
CA SER A 271 -13.52 10.12 24.03
C SER A 271 -12.55 11.22 24.54
N PRO A 272 -13.00 12.47 24.75
CA PRO A 272 -12.15 13.63 25.10
C PRO A 272 -11.35 13.52 26.40
N ARG A 273 -11.28 12.35 27.03
CA ARG A 273 -10.56 12.07 28.29
C ARG A 273 -9.45 11.00 28.16
N ARG A 274 -9.02 10.63 26.95
CA ARG A 274 -8.00 9.57 26.76
C ARG A 274 -6.68 10.03 26.13
N TRP A 275 -6.36 11.32 26.26
CA TRP A 275 -5.13 11.90 25.70
C TRP A 275 -3.85 11.25 26.26
N GLU A 276 -3.84 10.83 27.52
CA GLU A 276 -2.71 10.13 28.13
C GLU A 276 -2.46 8.75 27.49
N GLU A 277 -3.52 8.00 27.19
CA GLU A 277 -3.40 6.72 26.50
C GLU A 277 -2.91 6.91 25.06
N GLU A 278 -3.45 7.90 24.34
CA GLU A 278 -3.00 8.24 22.98
C GLU A 278 -1.52 8.62 22.98
N ARG A 279 -1.10 9.48 23.92
CA ARG A 279 0.29 9.89 24.06
C ARG A 279 1.19 8.69 24.33
N SER A 280 0.76 7.80 25.22
CA SER A 280 1.49 6.56 25.54
C SER A 280 1.66 5.67 24.30
N LEU A 281 0.64 5.56 23.44
CA LEU A 281 0.72 4.80 22.19
C LEU A 281 1.64 5.45 21.16
N VAL A 282 1.58 6.78 21.03
CA VAL A 282 2.45 7.52 20.09
C VAL A 282 3.90 7.49 20.56
N ASP A 283 4.16 7.63 21.85
CA ASP A 283 5.51 7.48 22.43
C ASP A 283 6.05 6.07 22.22
N LEU A 284 5.19 5.06 22.35
CA LEU A 284 5.57 3.67 22.07
C LEU A 284 5.84 3.45 20.58
N ALA A 285 5.04 4.07 19.70
CA ALA A 285 5.27 4.05 18.25
C ALA A 285 6.60 4.73 17.88
N ALA A 286 7.00 5.78 18.61
CA ALA A 286 8.24 6.52 18.37
C ALA A 286 9.46 5.70 18.77
N LYS A 287 9.36 4.97 19.89
CA LYS A 287 10.37 3.99 20.30
C LYS A 287 10.46 2.83 19.30
N ALA A 288 9.33 2.38 18.78
CA ALA A 288 9.30 1.32 17.78
C ALA A 288 9.85 1.78 16.42
N SER A 289 9.65 3.02 16.00
CA SER A 289 10.13 3.50 14.69
C SER A 289 10.60 4.95 14.75
N PRO A 290 11.80 5.20 15.31
CA PRO A 290 12.34 6.55 15.50
C PRO A 290 12.72 7.25 14.18
N SER A 291 12.77 6.51 13.08
CA SER A 291 13.00 7.06 11.74
C SER A 291 11.72 7.30 10.95
N ASP A 292 10.55 6.92 11.48
CA ASP A 292 9.28 7.13 10.79
C ASP A 292 8.74 8.55 11.08
N PRO A 293 8.74 9.46 10.08
CA PRO A 293 8.28 10.83 10.29
C PRO A 293 6.81 10.89 10.72
N ARG A 294 5.98 9.92 10.35
CA ARG A 294 4.54 9.91 10.68
C ARG A 294 4.33 9.91 12.19
N VAL A 295 5.19 9.25 12.94
CA VAL A 295 5.07 9.20 14.41
C VAL A 295 5.20 10.59 15.02
N TYR A 296 6.21 11.34 14.60
CA TYR A 296 6.47 12.68 15.11
C TYR A 296 5.38 13.68 14.70
N LEU A 297 4.82 13.51 13.50
CA LEU A 297 3.68 14.31 13.06
C LEU A 297 2.44 14.05 13.93
N VAL A 298 2.09 12.79 14.16
CA VAL A 298 0.96 12.41 15.03
C VAL A 298 1.19 12.92 16.45
N ARG A 299 2.42 12.77 16.99
CA ARG A 299 2.79 13.29 18.30
C ARG A 299 2.60 14.80 18.41
N ALA A 300 3.11 15.55 17.44
CA ALA A 300 2.97 17.00 17.40
C ALA A 300 1.49 17.41 17.36
N ALA A 301 0.69 16.76 16.50
CA ALA A 301 -0.73 17.04 16.37
C ALA A 301 -1.51 16.73 17.65
N SER A 302 -1.25 15.59 18.31
CA SER A 302 -1.90 15.22 19.56
C SER A 302 -1.57 16.19 20.69
N LEU A 303 -0.27 16.49 20.91
CA LEU A 303 0.15 17.43 21.97
C LEU A 303 -0.39 18.84 21.73
N ALA A 304 -0.35 19.32 20.49
CA ALA A 304 -0.88 20.63 20.15
C ALA A 304 -2.40 20.71 20.29
N SER A 305 -3.13 19.64 19.91
CA SER A 305 -4.58 19.57 20.06
C SER A 305 -4.98 19.57 21.54
N GLU A 306 -4.28 18.80 22.37
CA GLU A 306 -4.50 18.78 23.81
C GLU A 306 -4.20 20.14 24.45
N ALA A 307 -3.10 20.79 24.06
CA ALA A 307 -2.76 22.13 24.53
C ALA A 307 -3.90 23.12 24.26
N ILE A 308 -4.46 23.10 23.04
CA ILE A 308 -5.59 23.96 22.66
C ILE A 308 -6.85 23.63 23.47
N LEU A 309 -7.17 22.34 23.61
CA LEU A 309 -8.41 21.91 24.27
C LEU A 309 -8.41 22.12 25.79
N THR A 310 -7.24 22.04 26.42
CA THR A 310 -7.05 22.24 27.86
C THR A 310 -6.80 23.71 28.25
N GLY A 311 -6.51 24.57 27.28
CA GLY A 311 -6.26 26.00 27.50
C GLY A 311 -5.03 26.24 28.39
N ALA A 312 -5.19 27.01 29.47
CA ALA A 312 -4.11 27.36 30.39
C ALA A 312 -3.42 26.13 31.02
N GLY A 313 -4.13 25.01 31.14
CA GLY A 313 -3.56 23.75 31.63
C GLY A 313 -2.69 23.01 30.61
N GLY A 314 -2.55 23.51 29.39
CA GLY A 314 -1.84 22.88 28.28
C GLY A 314 -0.60 23.60 27.81
N GLU A 315 -0.24 24.75 28.38
CA GLU A 315 0.90 25.56 27.93
C GLU A 315 2.23 24.79 27.99
N GLN A 316 2.39 23.92 28.99
CA GLN A 316 3.59 23.07 29.10
C GLN A 316 3.73 22.03 27.97
N LEU A 317 2.65 21.73 27.24
CA LEU A 317 2.68 20.78 26.11
C LEU A 317 3.17 21.44 24.82
N VAL A 318 3.11 22.77 24.71
CA VAL A 318 3.47 23.51 23.50
C VAL A 318 4.95 23.32 23.11
N PRO A 319 5.93 23.42 24.04
CA PRO A 319 7.33 23.16 23.70
C PRO A 319 7.57 21.72 23.21
N GLU A 320 6.88 20.74 23.78
CA GLU A 320 6.99 19.34 23.36
C GLU A 320 6.39 19.12 21.97
N ALA A 321 5.23 19.72 21.69
CA ALA A 321 4.60 19.68 20.38
C ALA A 321 5.51 20.26 19.30
N ARG A 322 6.14 21.42 19.58
CA ARG A 322 7.12 22.07 18.69
C ARG A 322 8.36 21.21 18.46
N ARG A 323 8.91 20.58 19.51
CA ARG A 323 10.04 19.65 19.37
C ARG A 323 9.69 18.45 18.48
N ALA A 324 8.51 17.86 18.69
CA ALA A 324 8.06 16.76 17.84
C ALA A 324 7.89 17.20 16.38
N PHE A 325 7.33 18.39 16.14
CA PHE A 325 7.18 18.92 14.79
C PHE A 325 8.51 19.27 14.11
N ALA A 326 9.47 19.81 14.86
CA ALA A 326 10.83 20.06 14.38
C ALA A 326 11.52 18.74 13.98
N GLU A 327 11.32 17.68 14.75
CA GLU A 327 11.87 16.36 14.43
C GLU A 327 11.22 15.76 13.18
N TRP A 328 9.90 15.90 13.02
CA TRP A 328 9.21 15.58 11.76
C TRP A 328 9.84 16.32 10.58
N ARG A 329 10.02 17.65 10.69
CA ARG A 329 10.66 18.50 9.66
C ARG A 329 12.08 18.04 9.33
N ARG A 330 12.86 17.65 10.35
CA ARG A 330 14.23 17.12 10.19
C ARG A 330 14.23 15.84 9.35
N LEU A 331 13.25 14.95 9.58
CA LEU A 331 13.15 13.67 8.87
C LEU A 331 12.61 13.81 7.43
N VAL A 332 11.66 14.71 7.17
CA VAL A 332 11.08 14.90 5.82
C VAL A 332 11.83 15.92 4.96
N GLY A 333 12.65 16.77 5.57
CA GLY A 333 13.38 17.84 4.91
C GLY A 333 12.65 19.19 4.87
N PRO A 334 13.39 20.31 4.74
CA PRO A 334 12.85 21.67 4.86
C PRO A 334 11.87 22.06 3.73
N GLY A 335 11.94 21.38 2.57
CA GLY A 335 11.06 21.64 1.42
C GLY A 335 9.79 20.80 1.39
N ALA A 336 9.58 19.89 2.34
CA ALA A 336 8.39 19.06 2.35
C ALA A 336 7.12 19.92 2.54
N PRO A 337 6.03 19.67 1.78
CA PRO A 337 4.78 20.37 1.97
C PRO A 337 4.23 20.11 3.37
N LEU A 338 3.53 21.10 3.93
CA LEU A 338 2.83 20.92 5.20
C LEU A 338 1.73 19.86 5.04
N PRO A 339 1.56 18.94 6.00
CA PRO A 339 0.53 17.92 5.92
C PRO A 339 -0.84 18.59 5.93
N PRO A 340 -1.75 18.24 5.00
CA PRO A 340 -3.09 18.83 4.95
C PRO A 340 -3.93 18.49 6.19
N ALA A 341 -3.51 17.48 6.97
CA ALA A 341 -4.15 17.09 8.22
C ALA A 341 -3.93 18.08 9.39
N LEU A 342 -2.94 18.99 9.29
CA LEU A 342 -2.74 20.01 10.32
C LEU A 342 -3.62 21.22 10.04
N SER A 343 -4.53 21.52 10.96
CA SER A 343 -5.38 22.72 10.86
C SER A 343 -4.52 23.99 10.96
N PRO A 344 -4.98 25.13 10.42
CA PRO A 344 -4.28 26.42 10.55
C PRO A 344 -3.99 26.82 12.01
N ALA A 345 -4.86 26.44 12.95
CA ALA A 345 -4.65 26.70 14.37
C ALA A 345 -3.48 25.88 14.94
N LEU A 346 -3.40 24.59 14.59
CA LEU A 346 -2.26 23.75 14.96
C LEU A 346 -0.97 24.27 14.35
N LEU A 347 -1.00 24.67 13.07
CA LEU A 347 0.18 25.21 12.39
C LEU A 347 0.71 26.47 13.06
N ARG A 348 -0.16 27.38 13.51
CA ARG A 348 0.26 28.59 14.26
C ARG A 348 0.90 28.27 15.60
N LEU A 349 0.46 27.21 16.27
CA LEU A 349 1.02 26.78 17.56
C LEU A 349 2.37 26.07 17.36
N LEU A 350 2.52 25.33 16.26
CA LEU A 350 3.71 24.54 15.94
C LEU A 350 4.83 25.35 15.25
N SER A 351 4.49 26.48 14.60
CA SER A 351 5.46 27.46 14.09
C SER A 351 6.12 28.26 15.21
#